data_AF-A0A2S7ZJY2-F1
#
_entry.id   AF-A0A2S7ZJY2-F1
#
_cell.length_a   1.000
_cell.length_b   1.000
_cell.length_c   1.000
_cell.angle_alpha   90.00
_cell.angle_beta   90.00
_cell.angle_gamma   90.00
#
_symmetry.space_group_name_H-M   'P 1'
#
loop_
_entity.id
_entity.type
_entity.pdbx_description
1 polymer ?
#
loop_
_entity_poly.entity_id
_entity_poly.type
_entity_poly.pdbx_seq_one_letter_code
_entity_poly.pdbx_strand_id
1 'polypeptide(L)'
;MKPFALKRFVLLPLIILSLILTTGCHLLSHYSEDEVQQYINKNYPNLTYHLESHRNNTWQVTFDKYPQMPIEISEVLHTSAPVVPQVDRILTTNIPLITAFPLMKNYLTAEELSYATYDTSSLYIEIPIPYSAIQNQDITNFYNRMDQFCKEYAKTYPDFKKEIFIRIIIKPADGSDSPEEYRRVFRLSHY
;
A
#
# COMPACT_ATOMS: atom_id res chain seq x y z
N MET A 1 -45.47 1.94 -40.78
CA MET A 1 -44.67 2.27 -39.59
C MET A 1 -43.19 2.04 -39.92
N LYS A 2 -42.32 3.04 -39.68
CA LYS A 2 -40.92 3.05 -40.17
C LYS A 2 -40.10 1.91 -39.53
N PRO A 3 -39.37 1.09 -40.32
CA PRO A 3 -38.50 0.01 -39.81
C PRO A 3 -37.27 0.52 -39.03
N PHE A 4 -37.06 1.85 -39.01
CA PHE A 4 -35.96 2.50 -38.32
C PHE A 4 -36.07 2.54 -36.78
N ALA A 5 -37.28 2.42 -36.22
CA ALA A 5 -37.45 2.44 -34.76
C ALA A 5 -37.07 1.10 -34.11
N LEU A 6 -37.39 -0.03 -34.76
CA LEU A 6 -37.18 -1.37 -34.19
C LEU A 6 -35.70 -1.75 -34.05
N LYS A 7 -34.84 -1.31 -34.99
CA LYS A 7 -33.40 -1.55 -34.93
C LYS A 7 -32.74 -0.85 -33.73
N ARG A 8 -33.13 0.39 -33.40
CA ARG A 8 -32.52 1.14 -32.28
C ARG A 8 -32.89 0.58 -30.90
N PHE A 9 -34.11 0.06 -30.73
CA PHE A 9 -34.55 -0.52 -29.45
C PHE A 9 -33.89 -1.86 -29.11
N VAL A 10 -33.39 -2.60 -30.10
CA VAL A 10 -32.70 -3.89 -29.90
C VAL A 10 -31.17 -3.71 -29.87
N LEU A 11 -30.62 -2.81 -30.71
CA LEU A 11 -29.17 -2.57 -30.75
C LEU A 11 -28.63 -1.88 -29.49
N LEU A 12 -29.36 -0.93 -28.90
CA LEU A 12 -28.90 -0.21 -27.71
C LEU A 12 -28.71 -1.14 -26.47
N PRO A 13 -29.68 -2.00 -26.10
CA PRO A 13 -29.47 -2.94 -24.99
C PRO A 13 -28.44 -4.01 -25.33
N LEU A 14 -28.30 -4.43 -26.59
CA LEU A 14 -27.22 -5.34 -27.01
C LEU A 14 -25.83 -4.70 -26.88
N ILE A 15 -25.68 -3.42 -27.20
CA ILE A 15 -24.44 -2.68 -27.01
C ILE A 15 -24.13 -2.54 -25.51
N ILE A 16 -25.11 -2.17 -24.69
CA ILE A 16 -24.96 -2.09 -23.22
C ILE A 16 -24.61 -3.46 -22.63
N LEU A 17 -25.29 -4.53 -23.05
CA LEU A 17 -25.00 -5.90 -22.62
C LEU A 17 -23.61 -6.34 -23.08
N SER A 18 -23.19 -5.99 -24.30
CA SER A 18 -21.83 -6.28 -24.80
C SER A 18 -20.76 -5.50 -24.04
N LEU A 19 -21.03 -4.26 -23.64
CA LEU A 19 -20.15 -3.46 -22.77
C LEU A 19 -20.04 -4.12 -21.39
N ILE A 20 -21.16 -4.51 -20.76
CA ILE A 20 -21.16 -5.23 -19.48
C ILE A 20 -20.39 -6.56 -19.58
N LEU A 21 -20.58 -7.32 -20.67
CA LEU A 21 -19.90 -8.61 -20.87
C LEU A 21 -18.40 -8.46 -21.19
N THR A 22 -17.98 -7.35 -21.81
CA THR A 22 -16.56 -7.13 -22.17
C THR A 22 -15.77 -6.40 -21.09
N THR A 23 -16.41 -5.58 -20.25
CA THR A 23 -15.74 -4.87 -19.15
C THR A 23 -16.02 -5.46 -17.76
N GLY A 24 -16.97 -6.41 -17.64
CA GLY A 24 -17.52 -6.84 -16.35
C GLY A 24 -16.92 -8.10 -15.72
N CYS A 25 -16.05 -8.85 -16.40
CA CYS A 25 -15.50 -10.09 -15.80
C CYS A 25 -14.46 -9.82 -14.70
N HIS A 26 -13.58 -8.83 -14.87
CA HIS A 26 -12.49 -8.57 -13.92
C HIS A 26 -12.94 -7.81 -12.65
N LEU A 27 -14.03 -7.05 -12.72
CA LEU A 27 -14.60 -6.32 -11.57
C LEU A 27 -15.35 -7.24 -10.60
N LEU A 28 -15.88 -8.36 -11.10
CA LEU A 28 -16.65 -9.34 -10.31
C LEU A 28 -15.81 -10.53 -9.84
N SER A 29 -14.62 -10.76 -10.41
CA SER A 29 -13.71 -11.80 -9.96
C SER A 29 -12.96 -11.35 -8.70
N HIS A 30 -13.00 -12.18 -7.67
CA HIS A 30 -12.20 -12.05 -6.46
C HIS A 30 -10.98 -12.96 -6.54
N TYR A 31 -9.93 -12.62 -5.80
CA TYR A 31 -8.76 -13.49 -5.70
C TYR A 31 -9.14 -14.84 -5.09
N SER A 32 -8.75 -15.92 -5.76
CA SER A 32 -8.79 -17.28 -5.23
C SER A 32 -7.64 -17.52 -4.26
N GLU A 33 -7.74 -18.57 -3.44
CA GLU A 33 -6.65 -18.96 -2.55
C GLU A 33 -5.35 -19.28 -3.31
N ASP A 34 -5.44 -19.93 -4.48
CA ASP A 34 -4.29 -20.23 -5.35
C ASP A 34 -3.59 -18.94 -5.82
N GLU A 35 -4.34 -17.90 -6.18
CA GLU A 35 -3.77 -16.61 -6.57
C GLU A 35 -3.13 -15.88 -5.39
N VAL A 36 -3.70 -16.00 -4.18
CA VAL A 36 -3.09 -15.48 -2.95
C VAL A 36 -1.80 -16.22 -2.62
N GLN A 37 -1.77 -17.55 -2.77
CA GLN A 37 -0.55 -18.34 -2.62
C GLN A 37 0.52 -17.92 -3.64
N GLN A 38 0.15 -17.70 -4.91
CA GLN A 38 1.07 -17.18 -5.93
C GLN A 38 1.61 -15.80 -5.55
N TYR A 39 0.76 -14.91 -5.02
CA TYR A 39 1.17 -13.61 -4.49
C TYR A 39 2.20 -13.76 -3.35
N ILE A 40 1.93 -14.63 -2.37
CA ILE A 40 2.86 -14.87 -1.25
C ILE A 40 4.19 -15.42 -1.77
N ASN A 41 4.16 -16.45 -2.62
CA ASN A 41 5.36 -17.08 -3.17
C ASN A 41 6.18 -16.12 -4.06
N LYS A 42 5.52 -15.19 -4.75
CA LYS A 42 6.21 -14.17 -5.55
C LYS A 42 6.93 -13.14 -4.68
N ASN A 43 6.28 -12.65 -3.63
CA ASN A 43 6.80 -11.55 -2.81
C ASN A 43 7.72 -12.04 -1.67
N TYR A 44 7.49 -13.25 -1.17
CA TYR A 44 8.20 -13.85 -0.03
C TYR A 44 8.72 -15.27 -0.36
N PRO A 45 9.51 -15.45 -1.44
CA PRO A 45 9.82 -16.77 -2.03
C PRO A 45 10.56 -17.74 -1.13
N ASN A 46 11.19 -17.26 -0.05
CA ASN A 46 12.00 -18.08 0.86
C ASN A 46 11.32 -18.35 2.20
N LEU A 47 10.07 -17.91 2.39
CA LEU A 47 9.35 -18.11 3.64
C LEU A 47 8.32 -19.22 3.49
N THR A 48 8.43 -20.24 4.34
CA THR A 48 7.36 -21.22 4.54
C THR A 48 6.24 -20.59 5.36
N TYR A 49 4.99 -20.92 5.02
CA TYR A 49 3.83 -20.30 5.61
C TYR A 49 2.63 -21.24 5.74
N HIS A 50 1.74 -20.85 6.66
CA HIS A 50 0.36 -21.33 6.74
C HIS A 50 -0.58 -20.22 6.28
N LEU A 51 -1.56 -20.57 5.43
CA LEU A 51 -2.56 -19.65 4.89
C LEU A 51 -3.94 -20.07 5.35
N GLU A 52 -4.70 -19.12 5.89
CA GLU A 52 -6.09 -19.31 6.30
C GLU A 52 -6.97 -18.25 5.64
N SER A 53 -8.02 -18.70 4.96
CA SER A 53 -9.00 -17.79 4.35
C SER A 53 -10.01 -17.30 5.39
N HIS A 54 -10.23 -15.99 5.42
CA HIS A 54 -11.17 -15.31 6.30
C HIS A 54 -12.32 -14.69 5.50
N ARG A 55 -13.28 -14.06 6.20
CA ARG A 55 -14.41 -13.38 5.54
C ARG A 55 -13.95 -12.09 4.84
N ASN A 56 -14.73 -11.64 3.87
CA ASN A 56 -14.55 -10.36 3.17
C ASN A 56 -13.28 -10.28 2.31
N ASN A 57 -12.88 -11.37 1.65
CA ASN A 57 -11.70 -11.42 0.78
C ASN A 57 -10.42 -11.01 1.52
N THR A 58 -10.29 -11.54 2.74
CA THR A 58 -9.12 -11.40 3.57
C THR A 58 -8.55 -12.78 3.85
N TRP A 59 -7.23 -12.85 3.99
CA TRP A 59 -6.51 -14.06 4.35
C TRP A 59 -5.53 -13.73 5.46
N GLN A 60 -5.30 -14.69 6.34
CA GLN A 60 -4.24 -14.62 7.32
C GLN A 60 -3.10 -15.52 6.87
N VAL A 61 -1.92 -14.94 6.68
CA VAL A 61 -0.69 -15.70 6.45
C VAL A 61 0.17 -15.64 7.70
N THR A 62 0.60 -16.80 8.17
CA THR A 62 1.57 -16.93 9.27
C THR A 62 2.83 -17.56 8.71
N PHE A 63 3.92 -16.80 8.67
CA PHE A 63 5.23 -17.33 8.27
C PHE A 63 5.87 -18.08 9.43
N ASP A 64 6.43 -19.26 9.16
CA ASP A 64 7.05 -20.11 10.20
C ASP A 64 8.20 -19.41 10.94
N LYS A 65 8.90 -18.52 10.22
CA LYS A 65 9.97 -17.67 10.77
C LYS A 65 9.44 -16.59 11.73
N TYR A 66 8.18 -16.20 11.57
CA TYR A 66 7.50 -15.13 12.32
C TYR A 66 6.17 -15.61 12.92
N PRO A 67 6.18 -16.67 13.76
CA PRO A 67 4.95 -17.36 14.16
C PRO A 67 4.04 -16.52 15.08
N GLN A 68 4.59 -15.48 15.71
CA GLN A 68 3.86 -14.57 16.60
C GLN A 68 3.34 -13.32 15.88
N MET A 69 3.45 -13.28 14.55
CA MET A 69 3.12 -12.11 13.74
C MET A 69 2.29 -12.54 12.52
N PRO A 70 1.01 -12.93 12.74
CA PRO A 70 0.10 -13.19 11.65
C PRO A 70 -0.08 -11.91 10.81
N ILE A 71 0.05 -12.07 9.50
CA ILE A 71 -0.08 -10.99 8.52
C ILE A 71 -1.45 -11.13 7.86
N GLU A 72 -2.16 -10.03 7.79
CA GLU A 72 -3.39 -9.96 7.02
C GLU A 72 -3.03 -9.60 5.57
N ILE A 73 -3.57 -10.37 4.63
CA ILE A 73 -3.61 -10.05 3.21
C ILE A 73 -5.06 -9.69 2.89
N SER A 74 -5.25 -8.51 2.31
CA SER A 74 -6.57 -7.97 2.02
C SER A 74 -6.67 -7.58 0.54
N GLU A 75 -7.73 -8.04 -0.10
CA GLU A 75 -8.12 -7.57 -1.42
C GLU A 75 -8.75 -6.18 -1.30
N VAL A 76 -8.21 -5.20 -2.02
CA VAL A 76 -8.74 -3.83 -2.06
C VAL A 76 -8.93 -3.34 -3.48
N LEU A 77 -9.88 -2.42 -3.66
CA LEU A 77 -10.07 -1.71 -4.93
C LEU A 77 -9.05 -0.58 -5.02
N HIS A 78 -8.25 -0.60 -6.09
CA HIS A 78 -7.30 0.43 -6.43
C HIS A 78 -7.80 1.21 -7.65
N THR A 79 -7.72 2.53 -7.57
CA THR A 79 -8.11 3.44 -8.67
C THR A 79 -6.89 4.26 -9.09
N SER A 80 -6.52 4.15 -10.37
CA SER A 80 -5.47 4.99 -10.96
C SER A 80 -6.07 6.28 -11.57
N ALA A 81 -5.34 7.41 -11.57
CA ALA A 81 -5.83 8.71 -12.07
C ALA A 81 -4.82 9.45 -13.01
N PRO A 82 -5.25 10.12 -14.11
CA PRO A 82 -6.28 9.68 -15.07
C PRO A 82 -6.03 10.00 -16.59
N VAL A 83 -6.67 9.19 -17.46
CA VAL A 83 -7.50 9.61 -18.63
C VAL A 83 -8.78 8.75 -18.70
N VAL A 84 -8.72 7.49 -18.25
CA VAL A 84 -9.89 6.62 -18.00
C VAL A 84 -9.70 5.94 -16.64
N PRO A 85 -10.64 6.02 -15.69
CA PRO A 85 -10.50 5.35 -14.40
C PRO A 85 -10.48 3.82 -14.61
N GLN A 86 -9.33 3.20 -14.38
CA GLN A 86 -9.21 1.76 -14.25
C GLN A 86 -9.36 1.41 -12.78
N VAL A 87 -10.35 0.55 -12.49
CA VAL A 87 -10.58 0.01 -11.15
C VAL A 87 -10.04 -1.41 -11.16
N ASP A 88 -8.94 -1.62 -10.46
CA ASP A 88 -8.29 -2.93 -10.34
C ASP A 88 -8.41 -3.43 -8.90
N ARG A 89 -8.51 -4.76 -8.74
CA ARG A 89 -8.37 -5.39 -7.42
C ARG A 89 -6.91 -5.74 -7.19
N ILE A 90 -6.35 -5.31 -6.07
CA ILE A 90 -4.98 -5.62 -5.68
C ILE A 90 -4.96 -6.31 -4.31
N LEU A 91 -3.92 -7.10 -4.06
CA LEU A 91 -3.62 -7.65 -2.75
C LEU A 91 -2.67 -6.72 -2.00
N THR A 92 -3.03 -6.40 -0.76
CA THR A 92 -2.24 -5.54 0.15
C THR A 92 -1.99 -6.28 1.44
N THR A 93 -0.96 -5.86 2.19
CA THR A 93 -0.64 -6.47 3.49
C THR A 93 -0.61 -5.43 4.60
N ASN A 94 -0.88 -5.85 5.83
CA ASN A 94 -0.70 -5.01 7.02
C ASN A 94 0.74 -4.99 7.55
N ILE A 95 1.72 -5.56 6.82
CA ILE A 95 3.12 -5.68 7.27
C ILE A 95 3.68 -4.34 7.76
N PRO A 96 3.56 -3.21 7.04
CA PRO A 96 4.07 -1.93 7.52
C PRO A 96 3.49 -1.53 8.89
N LEU A 97 2.21 -1.80 9.14
CA LEU A 97 1.52 -1.46 10.37
C LEU A 97 2.00 -2.29 11.57
N ILE A 98 2.28 -3.57 11.36
CA ILE A 98 2.66 -4.48 12.45
C ILE A 98 4.18 -4.60 12.63
N THR A 99 4.98 -4.09 11.70
CA THR A 99 6.45 -4.11 11.77
C THR A 99 7.06 -2.71 11.88
N ALA A 100 6.81 -1.83 10.91
CA ALA A 100 7.50 -0.55 10.79
C ALA A 100 7.03 0.45 11.84
N PHE A 101 5.70 0.63 11.99
CA PHE A 101 5.14 1.58 12.97
C PHE A 101 5.55 1.29 14.42
N PRO A 102 5.51 0.04 14.92
CA PRO A 102 6.02 -0.29 16.25
C PRO A 102 7.49 0.07 16.41
N LEU A 103 8.32 -0.20 15.41
CA LEU A 103 9.76 0.04 15.46
C LEU A 103 10.10 1.54 15.39
N MET A 104 9.35 2.32 14.59
CA MET A 104 9.51 3.77 14.49
C MET A 104 9.35 4.49 15.84
N LYS A 105 8.60 3.93 16.79
CA LYS A 105 8.44 4.50 18.15
C LYS A 105 9.75 4.64 18.91
N ASN A 106 10.78 3.86 18.55
CA ASN A 106 12.10 3.95 19.16
C ASN A 106 12.94 5.11 18.60
N TYR A 107 12.52 5.70 17.48
CA TYR A 107 13.30 6.68 16.72
C TYR A 107 12.60 8.02 16.56
N LEU A 108 11.27 8.04 16.57
CA LEU A 108 10.46 9.23 16.39
C LEU A 108 9.79 9.64 17.69
N THR A 109 9.59 10.94 17.88
CA THR A 109 8.72 11.42 18.96
C THR A 109 7.27 11.03 18.69
N ALA A 110 6.43 11.05 19.73
CA ALA A 110 5.00 10.79 19.56
C ALA A 110 4.33 11.78 18.60
N GLU A 111 4.77 13.05 18.62
CA GLU A 111 4.29 14.10 17.71
C GLU A 111 4.71 13.79 16.26
N GLU A 112 5.98 13.49 16.01
CA GLU A 112 6.46 13.17 14.67
C GLU A 112 5.77 11.92 14.09
N LEU A 113 5.61 10.88 14.90
CA LEU A 113 4.96 9.64 14.49
C LEU A 113 3.47 9.83 14.20
N SER A 114 2.81 10.82 14.83
CA SER A 114 1.38 11.08 14.60
C SER A 114 1.06 11.54 13.16
N TYR A 115 2.07 12.01 12.43
CA TYR A 115 1.96 12.38 11.02
C TYR A 115 2.19 11.21 10.07
N ALA A 116 2.68 10.07 10.56
CA ALA A 116 2.90 8.89 9.73
C ALA A 116 1.56 8.20 9.43
N THR A 117 1.27 7.98 8.16
CA THR A 117 0.13 7.21 7.68
C THR A 117 0.60 6.11 6.75
N TYR A 118 -0.13 5.00 6.70
CA TYR A 118 0.11 3.98 5.68
C TYR A 118 -1.10 3.95 4.75
N ASP A 119 -0.88 4.38 3.52
CA ASP A 119 -1.89 4.31 2.48
C ASP A 119 -1.60 3.09 1.60
N THR A 120 -2.44 2.07 1.76
CA THR A 120 -2.36 0.83 0.96
C THR A 120 -2.51 1.06 -0.55
N SER A 121 -3.06 2.20 -0.98
CA SER A 121 -3.16 2.56 -2.39
C SER A 121 -1.86 3.12 -2.97
N SER A 122 -1.06 3.82 -2.16
CA SER A 122 0.23 4.36 -2.58
C SER A 122 1.37 3.34 -2.37
N LEU A 123 1.17 2.39 -1.44
CA LEU A 123 2.18 1.46 -0.93
C LEU A 123 3.35 2.17 -0.21
N TYR A 124 3.17 3.44 0.15
CA TYR A 124 4.12 4.19 0.97
C TYR A 124 3.59 4.33 2.40
N ILE A 125 4.52 4.29 3.36
CA ILE A 125 4.36 5.01 4.61
C ILE A 125 4.62 6.49 4.29
N GLU A 126 3.59 7.31 4.39
CA GLU A 126 3.64 8.73 4.09
C GLU A 126 3.77 9.51 5.40
N ILE A 127 4.72 10.44 5.46
CA ILE A 127 4.97 11.31 6.63
C ILE A 127 4.96 12.77 6.18
N PRO A 128 3.77 13.36 5.92
CA PRO A 128 3.61 14.78 5.65
C PRO A 128 3.68 15.61 6.95
N ILE A 129 4.89 15.86 7.44
CA ILE A 129 5.14 16.46 8.76
C ILE A 129 5.40 17.98 8.68
N PRO A 130 4.76 18.83 9.49
CA PRO A 130 5.12 20.24 9.60
C PRO A 130 6.53 20.43 10.16
N TYR A 131 7.29 21.41 9.64
CA TYR A 131 8.61 21.75 10.18
C TYR A 131 8.59 22.00 11.70
N SER A 132 7.53 22.62 12.20
CA SER A 132 7.34 22.93 13.63
C SER A 132 7.19 21.68 14.51
N ALA A 133 6.75 20.55 13.95
CA ALA A 133 6.54 19.30 14.68
C ALA A 133 7.82 18.44 14.78
N ILE A 134 8.88 18.81 14.05
CA ILE A 134 10.17 18.12 14.13
C ILE A 134 10.84 18.46 15.45
N GLN A 135 11.34 17.45 16.14
CA GLN A 135 12.03 17.62 17.42
C GLN A 135 13.19 18.62 17.27
N ASN A 136 13.15 19.68 18.07
CA ASN A 136 14.11 20.79 18.05
C ASN A 136 14.24 21.48 16.68
N GLN A 137 13.30 21.26 15.77
CA GLN A 137 13.33 21.75 14.38
C GLN A 137 14.61 21.31 13.62
N ASP A 138 15.24 20.22 14.06
CA ASP A 138 16.47 19.70 13.47
C ASP A 138 16.17 18.60 12.44
N ILE A 139 16.08 19.04 11.18
CA ILE A 139 15.80 18.17 10.03
C ILE A 139 16.92 17.14 9.82
N THR A 140 18.18 17.53 10.04
CA THR A 140 19.32 16.65 9.82
C THR A 140 19.27 15.50 10.83
N ASN A 141 19.04 15.82 12.11
CA ASN A 141 18.89 14.82 13.14
C ASN A 141 17.64 13.95 12.93
N PHE A 142 16.51 14.54 12.49
CA PHE A 142 15.32 13.76 12.12
C PHE A 142 15.63 12.73 11.04
N TYR A 143 16.29 13.12 9.94
CA TYR A 143 16.66 12.16 8.91
C TYR A 143 17.71 11.14 9.37
N ASN A 144 18.64 11.52 10.26
CA ASN A 144 19.57 10.56 10.85
C ASN A 144 18.84 9.51 11.69
N ARG A 145 17.83 9.89 12.48
CA ARG A 145 16.99 8.94 13.24
C ARG A 145 16.20 8.02 12.30
N MET A 146 15.67 8.55 11.20
CA MET A 146 15.01 7.73 10.17
C MET A 146 15.97 6.76 9.48
N ASP A 147 17.21 7.16 9.23
CA ASP A 147 18.26 6.29 8.68
C ASP A 147 18.61 5.14 9.65
N GLN A 148 18.72 5.44 10.95
CA GLN A 148 18.94 4.41 11.98
C GLN A 148 17.76 3.44 12.09
N PHE A 149 16.52 3.98 12.04
CA PHE A 149 15.32 3.15 11.94
C PHE A 149 15.39 2.20 10.74
N CYS A 150 15.76 2.68 9.55
CA CYS A 150 15.82 1.85 8.35
C CYS A 150 16.85 0.72 8.48
N LYS A 151 18.00 0.99 9.09
CA LYS A 151 19.04 -0.01 9.38
C LYS A 151 18.54 -1.08 10.35
N GLU A 152 17.89 -0.68 11.44
CA GLU A 152 17.35 -1.64 12.42
C GLU A 152 16.21 -2.46 11.82
N TYR A 153 15.34 -1.84 11.01
CA TYR A 153 14.29 -2.55 10.31
C TYR A 153 14.87 -3.62 9.39
N ALA A 154 15.85 -3.26 8.54
CA ALA A 154 16.45 -4.18 7.59
C ALA A 154 17.14 -5.37 8.29
N LYS A 155 17.66 -5.17 9.50
CA LYS A 155 18.22 -6.23 10.35
C LYS A 155 17.15 -7.11 11.00
N THR A 156 16.06 -6.51 11.47
CA THR A 156 15.01 -7.18 12.25
C THR A 156 14.05 -7.96 11.35
N TYR A 157 13.70 -7.38 10.20
CA TYR A 157 12.72 -7.89 9.24
C TYR A 157 13.29 -7.93 7.81
N PRO A 158 14.41 -8.66 7.57
CA PRO A 158 15.09 -8.66 6.28
C PRO A 158 14.22 -9.17 5.12
N ASP A 159 13.22 -10.01 5.40
CA ASP A 159 12.35 -10.61 4.39
C ASP A 159 11.24 -9.67 3.91
N PHE A 160 10.94 -8.59 4.65
CA PHE A 160 9.86 -7.65 4.34
C PHE A 160 10.35 -6.33 3.75
N LYS A 161 11.65 -6.01 3.89
CA LYS A 161 12.21 -4.69 3.54
C LYS A 161 12.07 -4.30 2.06
N LYS A 162 11.87 -5.26 1.16
CA LYS A 162 11.76 -5.01 -0.29
C LYS A 162 10.54 -4.18 -0.66
N GLU A 163 9.43 -4.41 0.03
CA GLU A 163 8.12 -3.84 -0.30
C GLU A 163 7.78 -2.61 0.54
N ILE A 164 8.74 -2.07 1.31
CA ILE A 164 8.50 -0.95 2.22
C ILE A 164 9.24 0.29 1.74
N PHE A 165 8.44 1.33 1.55
CA PHE A 165 8.88 2.65 1.14
C PHE A 165 8.35 3.67 2.15
N ILE A 166 9.21 4.58 2.58
CA ILE A 166 8.82 5.69 3.45
C ILE A 166 9.06 6.98 2.69
N ARG A 167 7.99 7.73 2.48
CA ARG A 167 8.06 9.06 1.88
C ARG A 167 7.85 10.09 2.98
N ILE A 168 8.80 10.99 3.10
CA ILE A 168 8.76 12.11 4.03
C ILE A 168 8.67 13.39 3.23
N ILE A 169 7.69 14.22 3.56
CA ILE A 169 7.53 15.57 3.01
C ILE A 169 7.39 16.52 4.20
N ILE A 170 8.45 17.27 4.48
CA ILE A 170 8.43 18.28 5.54
C ILE A 170 7.74 19.53 4.98
N LYS A 171 6.67 20.00 5.62
CA LYS A 171 5.91 21.18 5.21
C LYS A 171 6.50 22.44 5.85
N PRO A 172 6.96 23.42 5.05
CA PRO A 172 7.43 24.70 5.55
C PRO A 172 6.35 25.42 6.38
N ALA A 173 6.78 26.21 7.38
CA ALA A 173 5.87 26.95 8.24
C ALA A 173 5.14 28.10 7.52
N ASP A 174 5.72 28.60 6.44
CA ASP A 174 5.17 29.69 5.61
C ASP A 174 4.17 29.20 4.54
N GLY A 175 3.91 27.89 4.47
CA GLY A 175 2.99 27.29 3.50
C GLY A 175 3.53 27.24 2.07
N SER A 176 4.82 27.55 1.86
CA SER A 176 5.49 27.38 0.58
C SER A 176 5.62 25.90 0.20
N ASP A 177 5.93 25.64 -1.07
CA ASP A 177 6.26 24.30 -1.53
C ASP A 177 7.51 23.79 -0.80
N SER A 178 7.46 22.55 -0.31
CA SER A 178 8.60 21.93 0.36
C SER A 178 9.84 21.93 -0.56
N PRO A 179 11.00 22.45 -0.13
CA PRO A 179 12.22 22.38 -0.94
C PRO A 179 12.75 20.93 -1.03
N GLU A 180 13.77 20.69 -1.87
CA GLU A 180 14.27 19.34 -2.14
C GLU A 180 14.82 18.66 -0.87
N GLU A 181 15.53 19.41 -0.03
CA GLU A 181 16.07 18.96 1.24
C GLU A 181 14.99 18.54 2.25
N TYR A 182 13.74 18.93 2.04
CA TYR A 182 12.59 18.60 2.90
C TYR A 182 11.84 17.35 2.40
N ARG A 183 12.26 16.80 1.27
CA ARG A 183 11.64 15.64 0.64
C ARG A 183 12.64 14.49 0.65
N ARG A 184 12.27 13.37 1.24
CA ARG A 184 13.11 12.17 1.22
C ARG A 184 12.28 10.92 1.07
N VAL A 185 12.76 10.00 0.23
CA VAL A 185 12.20 8.66 0.11
C VAL A 185 13.24 7.66 0.61
N PHE A 186 12.92 6.97 1.70
CA PHE A 186 13.68 5.82 2.16
C PHE A 186 13.12 4.55 1.52
N ARG A 187 13.98 3.80 0.85
CA ARG A 187 13.67 2.46 0.33
C ARG A 187 14.37 1.46 1.22
N LEU A 188 13.62 0.68 2.00
CA LEU A 188 14.23 -0.20 3.00
C LEU A 188 15.04 -1.34 2.35
N SER A 189 14.80 -1.61 1.06
CA SER A 189 15.62 -2.51 0.25
C SER A 189 17.08 -2.08 0.07
N HIS A 190 17.40 -0.81 0.29
CA HIS A 190 18.76 -0.27 0.17
C HIS A 190 19.61 -0.40 1.46
N TYR A 191 18.99 -0.87 2.55
CA TYR A 191 19.61 -1.11 3.85
C TYR A 191 19.80 -2.61 4.08
#